data_AF-A0A2K3LFZ5-F1
#
_entry.id   AF-A0A2K3LFZ5-F1
#
_cell.length_a   1.000
_cell.length_b   1.000
_cell.length_c   1.000
_cell.angle_alpha   90.00
_cell.angle_beta   90.00
_cell.angle_gamma   90.00
#
_symmetry.space_group_name_H-M   'P 1'
#
loop_
_entity.id
_entity.type
_entity.pdbx_description
1 polymer ?
#
loop_
_entity_poly.entity_id
_entity_poly.type
_entity_poly.pdbx_seq_one_letter_code
_entity_poly.pdbx_strand_id
1 'polypeptide(L)'
;VKSIRNLNGHSIGRYQIHAGKSVPIVKGGEQTKMEEGEFYAIETFGSTGKGYVREDLECSHYMKNFDVGHMPLRLPRAKQLLATINKNFSTLAFCRRYLDRLGETKYLMALKNLCDAGIVQPYPPLCDVKGSYVSQFEHTILLRPTCKEVISKGDDY
;
A
#
# COMPACT_ATOMS: atom_id res chain seq x y z
N VAL A 1 -16.42 19.40 3.47
CA VAL A 1 -15.37 18.37 3.34
C VAL A 1 -15.72 17.46 2.17
N LYS A 2 -14.76 17.13 1.29
CA LYS A 2 -14.97 16.22 0.15
C LYS A 2 -14.20 14.92 0.39
N SER A 3 -14.78 13.77 0.05
CA SER A 3 -14.03 12.51 -0.01
C SER A 3 -12.98 12.58 -1.11
N ILE A 4 -11.78 12.04 -0.87
CA ILE A 4 -10.79 11.84 -1.93
C ILE A 4 -11.20 10.64 -2.79
N ARG A 5 -11.80 10.90 -3.94
CA ARG A 5 -12.55 9.89 -4.71
C ARG A 5 -11.71 8.78 -5.36
N ASN A 6 -10.40 8.94 -5.40
CA ASN A 6 -9.44 7.94 -5.91
C ASN A 6 -8.53 7.37 -4.81
N LEU A 7 -8.96 7.48 -3.56
CA LEU A 7 -8.46 6.67 -2.44
C LEU A 7 -9.60 5.80 -1.92
N ASN A 8 -9.25 4.65 -1.39
CA ASN A 8 -10.17 3.58 -1.08
C ASN A 8 -9.63 2.80 0.11
N GLY A 9 -10.51 2.25 0.95
CA GLY A 9 -10.13 1.12 1.78
C GLY A 9 -9.93 -0.13 0.93
N HIS A 10 -9.52 -1.24 1.54
CA HIS A 10 -9.18 -2.44 0.78
C HIS A 10 -9.30 -3.71 1.63
N SER A 11 -9.44 -4.86 0.97
CA SER A 11 -9.27 -6.15 1.64
C SER A 11 -7.80 -6.38 1.99
N ILE A 12 -7.56 -7.15 3.06
CA ILE A 12 -6.24 -7.51 3.56
C ILE A 12 -6.11 -9.04 3.52
N GLY A 13 -4.96 -9.49 3.02
CA GLY A 13 -4.58 -10.90 2.94
C GLY A 13 -3.30 -11.18 3.71
N ARG A 14 -2.96 -12.46 3.87
CA ARG A 14 -1.74 -12.86 4.56
C ARG A 14 -0.51 -12.39 3.77
N TYR A 15 0.28 -11.50 4.36
CA TYR A 15 1.43 -10.82 3.71
C TYR A 15 1.05 -10.02 2.46
N GLN A 16 -0.21 -9.61 2.32
CA GLN A 16 -0.71 -8.86 1.18
C GLN A 16 -1.59 -7.72 1.68
N ILE A 17 -1.02 -6.51 1.78
CA ILE A 17 -1.76 -5.36 2.33
C ILE A 17 -2.98 -5.04 1.48
N HIS A 18 -2.89 -5.10 0.15
CA HIS A 18 -4.01 -4.94 -0.78
C HIS A 18 -4.37 -6.29 -1.43
N ALA A 19 -5.41 -6.97 -0.93
CA ALA A 19 -5.81 -8.31 -1.38
C ALA A 19 -6.88 -8.32 -2.50
N GLY A 20 -6.98 -7.23 -3.25
CA GLY A 20 -7.70 -7.17 -4.52
C GLY A 20 -9.11 -6.57 -4.47
N LYS A 21 -9.80 -6.55 -3.32
CA LYS A 21 -11.09 -5.83 -3.19
C LYS A 21 -10.84 -4.40 -2.70
N SER A 22 -11.50 -3.43 -3.33
CA SER A 22 -11.44 -2.01 -2.94
C SER A 22 -12.76 -1.57 -2.30
N VAL A 23 -12.69 -0.74 -1.26
CA VAL A 23 -13.83 -0.16 -0.55
C VAL A 23 -13.94 1.32 -0.90
N PRO A 24 -14.82 1.71 -1.84
CA PRO A 24 -14.93 3.10 -2.28
C PRO A 24 -15.58 4.00 -1.23
N ILE A 25 -15.08 5.25 -1.16
CA ILE A 25 -15.59 6.30 -0.27
C ILE A 25 -16.46 7.34 -0.99
N VAL A 26 -16.93 6.98 -2.20
CA VAL A 26 -17.87 7.73 -3.04
C VAL A 26 -18.84 6.76 -3.73
N LYS A 27 -20.03 7.25 -4.11
CA LYS A 27 -21.02 6.47 -4.87
C LYS A 27 -20.53 6.11 -6.28
N GLY A 28 -21.06 5.03 -6.85
CA GLY A 28 -20.79 4.61 -8.23
C GLY A 28 -19.70 3.55 -8.39
N GLY A 29 -19.23 2.96 -7.29
CA GLY A 29 -18.31 1.82 -7.32
C GLY A 29 -18.98 0.50 -7.72
N GLU A 30 -18.19 -0.57 -7.68
CA GLU A 30 -18.62 -1.93 -7.99
C GLU A 30 -19.71 -2.44 -7.02
N GLN A 31 -20.45 -3.46 -7.45
CA GLN A 31 -21.48 -4.12 -6.64
C GLN A 31 -20.96 -5.39 -5.94
N THR A 32 -19.64 -5.62 -5.99
CA THR A 32 -18.92 -6.72 -5.32
C THR A 32 -19.28 -6.76 -3.84
N LYS A 33 -19.53 -7.96 -3.30
CA LYS A 33 -19.91 -8.15 -1.90
C LYS A 33 -18.68 -8.49 -1.05
N MET A 34 -18.72 -8.03 0.20
CA MET A 34 -17.80 -8.52 1.23
C MET A 34 -18.23 -9.94 1.64
N GLU A 35 -17.26 -10.78 1.97
CA GLU A 35 -17.45 -12.19 2.28
C GLU A 35 -17.01 -12.50 3.72
N GLU A 36 -17.60 -13.54 4.29
CA GLU A 36 -17.21 -14.05 5.61
C GLU A 36 -15.73 -14.47 5.61
N GLY A 37 -15.01 -14.15 6.69
CA GLY A 37 -13.59 -14.45 6.89
C GLY A 37 -12.64 -13.38 6.34
N GLU A 38 -13.12 -12.40 5.57
CA GLU A 38 -12.28 -11.35 5.02
C GLU A 38 -11.89 -10.30 6.07
N PHE A 39 -10.66 -9.80 5.93
CA PHE A 39 -10.17 -8.62 6.63
C PHE A 39 -10.27 -7.41 5.71
N TYR A 40 -10.61 -6.25 6.28
CA TYR A 40 -10.64 -4.99 5.54
C TYR A 40 -9.97 -3.87 6.33
N ALA A 41 -9.15 -3.10 5.64
CA ALA A 41 -8.85 -1.72 5.98
C ALA A 41 -10.04 -0.85 5.58
N ILE A 42 -10.70 -0.25 6.57
CA ILE A 42 -11.75 0.74 6.34
C ILE A 42 -11.15 2.11 6.64
N GLU A 43 -10.67 2.76 5.58
CA GLU A 43 -10.08 4.09 5.63
C GLU A 43 -10.89 5.10 4.82
N THR A 44 -10.96 6.32 5.33
CA THR A 44 -11.61 7.44 4.64
C THR A 44 -10.74 8.67 4.68
N PHE A 45 -10.81 9.46 3.62
CA PHE A 45 -9.98 10.64 3.44
C PHE A 45 -10.85 11.86 3.15
N GLY A 46 -10.83 12.83 4.06
CA GLY A 46 -11.51 14.11 3.91
C GLY A 46 -10.56 15.17 3.41
N SER A 47 -10.95 15.94 2.39
CA SER A 47 -10.15 17.02 1.81
C SER A 47 -10.92 18.35 1.74
N THR A 48 -10.20 19.46 1.91
CA THR A 48 -10.67 20.82 1.58
C THR A 48 -10.43 21.20 0.12
N GLY A 49 -9.66 20.41 -0.63
CA GLY A 49 -9.22 20.67 -2.00
C GLY A 49 -10.16 20.13 -3.09
N LYS A 50 -9.57 19.45 -4.08
CA LYS A 50 -10.31 18.87 -5.22
C LYS A 50 -10.93 17.52 -4.88
N GLY A 51 -10.53 16.88 -3.78
CA GLY A 51 -10.95 15.52 -3.44
C GLY A 51 -10.42 14.50 -4.44
N TYR A 52 -9.19 14.72 -4.93
CA TYR A 52 -8.52 13.84 -5.87
C TYR A 52 -7.01 13.98 -5.71
N VAL A 53 -6.32 12.88 -5.44
CA VAL A 53 -4.87 12.86 -5.24
C VAL A 53 -4.14 12.51 -6.53
N ARG A 54 -2.91 13.00 -6.65
CA ARG A 54 -1.95 12.63 -7.69
C ARG A 54 -0.63 12.31 -7.02
N GLU A 55 0.20 11.53 -7.71
CA GLU A 55 1.58 11.31 -7.29
C GLU A 55 2.34 12.64 -7.31
N ASP A 56 3.04 12.94 -6.22
CA ASP A 56 3.93 14.10 -6.09
C ASP A 56 5.09 13.76 -5.14
N LEU A 57 6.13 14.59 -5.12
CA LEU A 57 7.30 14.49 -4.25
C LEU A 57 8.15 13.21 -4.48
N GLU A 58 9.16 13.01 -3.62
CA GLU A 58 10.07 11.88 -3.75
C GLU A 58 9.46 10.57 -3.23
N CYS A 59 9.51 9.52 -4.06
CA CYS A 59 9.02 8.19 -3.71
C CYS A 59 9.87 7.57 -2.59
N SER A 60 9.20 7.09 -1.55
CA SER A 60 9.83 6.46 -0.38
C SER A 60 9.34 5.04 -0.11
N HIS A 61 8.12 4.69 -0.52
CA HIS A 61 7.50 3.39 -0.28
C HIS A 61 7.58 2.50 -1.51
N TYR A 62 7.82 1.21 -1.27
CA TYR A 62 8.00 0.19 -2.28
C TYR A 62 7.41 -1.12 -1.78
N MET A 63 6.92 -1.96 -2.67
CA MET A 63 6.42 -3.29 -2.31
C MET A 63 6.69 -4.25 -3.46
N LYS A 64 7.06 -5.50 -3.16
CA LYS A 64 7.16 -6.52 -4.20
C LYS A 64 5.77 -6.84 -4.73
N ASN A 65 5.63 -6.96 -6.05
CA ASN A 65 4.38 -7.42 -6.64
C ASN A 65 4.08 -8.86 -6.19
N PHE A 66 2.90 -9.07 -5.60
CA PHE A 66 2.53 -10.31 -4.91
C PHE A 66 2.56 -11.52 -5.85
N ASP A 67 2.02 -11.36 -7.06
CA ASP A 67 1.88 -12.43 -8.04
C ASP A 67 3.16 -12.67 -8.87
N VAL A 68 4.20 -11.85 -8.68
CA VAL A 68 5.44 -11.99 -9.44
C VAL A 68 6.29 -13.12 -8.84
N GLY A 69 6.40 -14.19 -9.62
CA GLY A 69 7.30 -15.32 -9.37
C GLY A 69 8.78 -14.99 -9.62
N HIS A 70 9.58 -16.01 -9.92
CA HIS A 70 11.00 -15.82 -10.22
C HIS A 70 11.21 -15.14 -11.58
N MET A 71 11.97 -14.04 -11.59
CA MET A 71 12.36 -13.31 -12.80
C MET A 71 13.89 -13.25 -12.93
N PRO A 72 14.47 -13.64 -14.07
CA PRO A 72 15.91 -13.63 -14.26
C PRO A 72 16.45 -12.19 -14.38
N LEU A 73 17.11 -11.71 -13.33
CA LEU A 73 17.79 -10.41 -13.33
C LEU A 73 19.21 -10.52 -13.90
N ARG A 74 19.64 -9.57 -14.73
CA ARG A 74 21.01 -9.55 -15.25
C ARG A 74 21.99 -8.85 -14.31
N LEU A 75 21.55 -7.76 -13.67
CA LEU A 75 22.39 -6.92 -12.81
C LEU A 75 22.66 -7.58 -11.44
N PRO A 76 23.93 -7.84 -11.08
CA PRO A 76 24.27 -8.49 -9.80
C PRO A 76 23.75 -7.74 -8.57
N ARG A 77 23.84 -6.41 -8.56
CA ARG A 77 23.30 -5.61 -7.45
C ARG A 77 21.77 -5.69 -7.34
N ALA A 78 21.04 -5.79 -8.45
CA ALA A 78 19.59 -5.97 -8.42
C ALA A 78 19.21 -7.34 -7.85
N LYS A 79 19.97 -8.39 -8.19
CA LYS A 79 19.82 -9.72 -7.59
C LYS A 79 20.05 -9.70 -6.08
N GLN A 80 21.15 -9.08 -5.63
CA GLN A 80 21.48 -8.97 -4.22
C GLN A 80 20.39 -8.21 -3.46
N LEU A 81 19.96 -7.05 -3.97
CA LEU A 81 18.91 -6.26 -3.35
C LEU A 81 17.58 -7.03 -3.29
N LEU A 82 17.20 -7.74 -4.36
CA LEU A 82 15.99 -8.56 -4.36
C LEU A 82 16.08 -9.70 -3.33
N ALA A 83 17.25 -10.30 -3.14
CA ALA A 83 17.46 -11.30 -2.09
C ALA A 83 17.27 -10.68 -0.70
N THR A 84 17.80 -9.48 -0.45
CA THR A 84 17.57 -8.72 0.79
C THR A 84 16.07 -8.43 0.98
N ILE A 85 15.36 -7.98 -0.07
CA ILE A 85 13.92 -7.71 0.00
C ILE A 85 13.14 -8.99 0.32
N ASN A 86 13.40 -10.09 -0.40
CA ASN A 86 12.71 -11.36 -0.16
C ASN A 86 12.95 -11.89 1.27
N LYS A 87 14.17 -11.76 1.79
CA LYS A 87 14.53 -12.23 3.13
C LYS A 87 13.87 -11.42 4.24
N ASN A 88 13.78 -10.09 4.10
CA ASN A 88 13.37 -9.21 5.19
C ASN A 88 11.91 -8.74 5.10
N PHE A 89 11.34 -8.65 3.89
CA PHE A 89 10.00 -8.10 3.68
C PHE A 89 9.08 -9.06 2.93
N SER A 90 9.64 -9.96 2.10
CA SER A 90 8.87 -10.83 1.21
C SER A 90 7.96 -9.99 0.30
N THR A 91 6.65 -10.00 0.55
CA THR A 91 5.62 -9.22 -0.16
C THR A 91 5.09 -8.03 0.65
N LEU A 92 5.57 -7.83 1.89
CA LEU A 92 5.24 -6.65 2.69
C LEU A 92 5.89 -5.39 2.09
N ALA A 93 5.25 -4.25 2.28
CA ALA A 93 5.81 -2.96 1.91
C ALA A 93 7.06 -2.63 2.74
N PHE A 94 7.98 -1.89 2.15
CA PHE A 94 9.19 -1.38 2.77
C PHE A 94 9.48 0.05 2.29
N CYS A 95 10.46 0.69 2.94
CA CYS A 95 10.93 2.00 2.53
C CYS A 95 12.46 2.06 2.47
N ARG A 96 13.01 3.10 1.84
CA ARG A 96 14.47 3.31 1.70
C ARG A 96 15.21 3.24 3.05
N ARG A 97 14.64 3.87 4.09
CA ARG A 97 15.20 3.86 5.45
C ARG A 97 15.36 2.45 6.04
N TYR A 98 14.50 1.51 5.65
CA TYR A 98 14.61 0.12 6.13
C TYR A 98 15.77 -0.60 5.44
N LEU A 99 16.02 -0.33 4.16
CA LEU A 99 17.21 -0.82 3.45
C LEU A 99 18.49 -0.22 4.04
N ASP A 100 18.48 1.08 4.34
CA ASP A 100 19.62 1.75 4.99
C ASP A 100 19.96 1.10 6.34
N ARG A 101 18.94 0.78 7.16
CA ARG A 101 19.11 0.10 8.46
C ARG A 101 19.66 -1.32 8.33
N LEU A 102 19.39 -1.99 7.20
CA LEU A 102 19.95 -3.31 6.88
C LEU A 102 21.39 -3.23 6.36
N GLY A 103 21.95 -2.02 6.21
CA GLY A 103 23.30 -1.80 5.71
C GLY A 103 23.40 -1.79 4.18
N GLU A 104 22.27 -1.79 3.46
CA GLU A 104 22.29 -1.62 2.00
C GLU A 104 22.77 -0.20 1.67
N THR A 105 23.70 -0.08 0.73
CA THR A 105 24.23 1.21 0.28
C THR A 105 24.28 1.27 -1.25
N LYS A 106 24.18 2.49 -1.81
CA LYS A 106 24.24 2.72 -3.28
C LYS A 106 23.27 1.81 -4.05
N TYR A 107 22.09 1.54 -3.49
CA TYR A 107 21.10 0.60 -4.02
C TYR A 107 20.05 1.25 -4.92
N LEU A 108 19.97 2.58 -5.01
CA LEU A 108 18.89 3.28 -5.74
C LEU A 108 18.76 2.85 -7.21
N MET A 109 19.88 2.63 -7.92
CA MET A 109 19.83 2.15 -9.30
C MET A 109 19.40 0.68 -9.40
N ALA A 110 19.76 -0.14 -8.42
CA ALA A 110 19.28 -1.52 -8.33
C ALA A 110 17.77 -1.56 -8.03
N LEU A 111 17.30 -0.70 -7.12
CA LEU A 111 15.88 -0.56 -6.78
C LEU A 111 15.08 -0.09 -8.00
N LYS A 112 15.56 0.92 -8.73
CA LYS A 112 14.97 1.36 -10.00
C LYS A 112 14.88 0.21 -10.99
N ASN A 113 15.93 -0.61 -11.13
CA ASN A 113 15.90 -1.76 -12.03
C ASN A 113 14.84 -2.80 -11.64
N LEU A 114 14.62 -3.04 -10.34
CA LEU A 114 13.55 -3.92 -9.87
C LEU A 114 12.16 -3.33 -10.17
N CYS A 115 12.01 -2.00 -10.13
CA CYS A 115 10.79 -1.31 -10.52
C CYS A 115 10.53 -1.36 -12.03
N ASP A 116 11.54 -1.04 -12.83
CA ASP A 116 11.44 -1.10 -14.31
C ASP A 116 11.14 -2.53 -14.79
N ALA A 117 11.60 -3.55 -14.05
CA ALA A 117 11.31 -4.95 -14.31
C ALA A 117 9.92 -5.40 -13.81
N GLY A 118 9.15 -4.54 -13.13
CA GLY A 118 7.83 -4.90 -12.58
C GLY A 118 7.89 -5.88 -11.41
N ILE A 119 9.06 -6.08 -10.78
CA ILE A 119 9.21 -6.96 -9.61
C ILE A 119 8.81 -6.21 -8.33
N VAL A 120 9.16 -4.92 -8.26
CA VAL A 120 8.85 -4.04 -7.12
C VAL A 120 8.04 -2.85 -7.61
N GLN A 121 6.88 -2.62 -7.03
CA GLN A 121 6.05 -1.45 -7.32
C GLN A 121 6.45 -0.27 -6.43
N PRO A 122 6.73 0.92 -7.00
CA PRO A 122 6.85 2.15 -6.22
C PRO A 122 5.47 2.69 -5.82
N TYR A 123 5.40 3.27 -4.61
CA TYR A 123 4.22 3.96 -4.07
C TYR A 123 4.63 5.38 -3.65
N PRO A 124 4.65 6.34 -4.58
CA PRO A 124 4.99 7.72 -4.25
C PRO A 124 3.92 8.38 -3.37
N PRO A 125 4.24 9.48 -2.69
CA PRO A 125 3.25 10.27 -1.95
C PRO A 125 2.07 10.68 -2.83
N LEU A 126 0.86 10.61 -2.28
CA LEU A 126 -0.38 10.96 -2.94
C LEU A 126 -0.92 12.28 -2.36
N CYS A 127 -0.96 13.33 -3.18
CA CYS A 127 -1.28 14.68 -2.75
C CYS A 127 -2.48 15.27 -3.50
N ASP A 128 -3.38 15.94 -2.79
CA ASP A 128 -4.37 16.85 -3.38
C ASP A 128 -3.66 18.20 -3.71
N VAL A 129 -4.40 19.19 -4.23
CA VAL A 129 -3.84 20.46 -4.67
C VAL A 129 -3.12 21.22 -3.56
N LYS A 130 -2.02 21.89 -3.92
CA LYS A 130 -1.25 22.75 -3.01
C LYS A 130 -2.16 23.71 -2.25
N GLY A 131 -1.98 23.80 -0.93
CA GLY A 131 -2.77 24.65 -0.02
C GLY A 131 -4.06 24.01 0.50
N SER A 132 -4.40 22.80 0.04
CA SER A 132 -5.49 22.02 0.66
C SER A 132 -5.00 21.27 1.91
N TYR A 133 -5.97 20.87 2.74
CA TYR A 133 -5.76 20.05 3.94
C TYR A 133 -6.49 18.73 3.78
N VAL A 134 -5.84 17.65 4.21
CA VAL A 134 -6.36 16.28 4.17
C VAL A 134 -6.31 15.67 5.57
N SER A 135 -7.37 14.97 5.96
CA SER A 135 -7.44 14.16 7.17
C SER A 135 -7.80 12.72 6.82
N GLN A 136 -7.30 11.75 7.58
CA GLN A 136 -7.60 10.33 7.44
C GLN A 136 -7.94 9.72 8.80
N PHE A 137 -8.87 8.77 8.82
CA PHE A 137 -9.04 7.79 9.89
C PHE A 137 -9.17 6.40 9.28
N GLU A 138 -8.67 5.40 9.98
CA GLU A 138 -8.66 4.01 9.53
C GLU A 138 -8.80 3.04 10.70
N HIS A 139 -9.53 1.95 10.45
CA HIS A 139 -9.48 0.75 11.27
C HIS A 139 -9.41 -0.50 10.40
N THR A 140 -8.84 -1.56 10.98
CA THR A 140 -9.00 -2.91 10.46
C THR A 140 -10.23 -3.57 11.08
N ILE A 141 -11.07 -4.16 10.22
CA ILE A 141 -12.18 -5.01 10.65
C ILE A 141 -11.97 -6.45 10.19
N LEU A 142 -12.53 -7.37 10.97
CA LEU A 142 -12.65 -8.79 10.62
C LEU A 142 -14.13 -9.16 10.54
N LEU A 143 -14.52 -9.75 9.40
CA LEU A 143 -15.85 -10.29 9.19
C LEU A 143 -15.89 -11.74 9.69
N ARG A 144 -16.03 -11.95 11.01
CA ARG A 144 -16.10 -13.29 11.60
C ARG A 144 -17.44 -13.95 11.25
N PRO A 145 -17.54 -15.29 11.31
CA PRO A 145 -18.81 -15.98 11.10
C PRO A 145 -19.92 -15.56 12.07
N THR A 146 -19.55 -15.12 13.27
CA THR A 146 -20.50 -14.78 14.34
C THR A 146 -20.70 -13.29 14.57
N CYS A 147 -19.76 -12.45 14.12
CA CYS A 147 -19.84 -11.00 14.30
C CYS A 147 -18.86 -10.25 13.38
N LYS A 148 -19.06 -8.94 13.26
CA LYS A 148 -18.02 -8.04 12.77
C LYS A 148 -17.24 -7.51 13.96
N GLU A 149 -15.92 -7.60 13.90
CA GLU A 149 -15.02 -7.12 14.95
C GLU A 149 -14.13 -5.99 14.40
N VAL A 150 -14.08 -4.85 15.10
CA VAL A 150 -13.13 -3.77 14.80
C VAL A 150 -11.86 -4.04 15.60
N ILE A 151 -10.98 -4.87 15.04
CA ILE A 151 -9.85 -5.46 15.78
C ILE A 151 -8.79 -4.43 16.20
N SER A 152 -8.79 -3.25 15.57
CA SER A 152 -7.85 -2.16 15.87
C SER A 152 -8.47 -1.04 16.71
N LYS A 153 -9.68 -1.22 17.25
CA LYS A 153 -10.38 -0.20 18.04
C LYS A 153 -9.67 0.05 19.37
N GLY A 154 -9.46 1.32 19.72
CA GLY A 154 -8.95 1.74 21.03
C GLY A 154 -9.89 2.71 21.75
N ASP A 155 -9.47 3.19 22.93
CA ASP A 155 -10.17 4.25 23.67
C ASP A 155 -9.90 5.65 23.07
N ASP A 156 -8.92 5.76 22.18
CA ASP A 156 -8.52 6.97 21.49
C ASP A 156 -9.37 7.26 20.25
N TYR A 157 -9.54 6.29 19.34
CA TYR A 157 -10.42 6.42 18.17
C TYR A 157 -10.86 5.09 17.58
#